data_AF-W6REX2-F1
#
_entry.id   AF-W6REX2-F1
#
_cell.length_a   1.000
_cell.length_b   1.000
_cell.length_c   1.000
_cell.angle_alpha   90.00
_cell.angle_beta   90.00
_cell.angle_gamma   90.00
#
_symmetry.space_group_name_H-M   'P 1'
#
loop_
_entity.id
_entity.type
_entity.pdbx_description
1 polymer ?
#
loop_
_entity_poly.entity_id
_entity_poly.type
_entity_poly.pdbx_seq_one_letter_code
_entity_poly.pdbx_strand_id
1 'polypeptide(L)'
;MGSRGFGVRLFEIQPDGALEPILGVDEDYFCGVVPNVGDTYAMWHLHDVYDFYSVQRRVFVDSHDGAAGWCVVVRKLETAPPLENVVTAWAEDTRFWADIDEQERQEEIANQERIRRQEEDRLKHEPRHRLHPREVRALRYMINRPDCNTIDLIPRAGEHTISVLVSAGLVRAVGKDHRGLKTLRVTKEGKAEVDRHDKWSARPS
;
A
#
# COMPACT_ATOMS: atom_id res chain seq x y z
N MET A 1 8.43 4.47 42.90
CA MET A 1 9.68 3.70 42.77
C MET A 1 9.30 2.42 42.03
N GLY A 2 9.63 2.32 40.75
CA GLY A 2 9.26 1.15 39.94
C GLY A 2 10.12 -0.04 40.33
N SER A 3 9.53 -1.08 40.91
CA SER A 3 10.23 -2.34 41.12
C SER A 3 10.52 -2.91 39.74
N ARG A 4 11.81 -3.05 39.40
CA ARG A 4 12.28 -3.85 38.27
C ARG A 4 12.21 -5.34 38.63
N GLY A 5 11.04 -5.80 39.05
CA GLY A 5 10.77 -7.18 39.37
C GLY A 5 9.98 -7.80 38.23
N PHE A 6 10.49 -8.89 37.66
CA PHE A 6 9.74 -9.68 36.69
C PHE A 6 8.36 -10.04 37.24
N GLY A 7 7.29 -9.66 36.51
CA GLY A 7 5.90 -9.95 36.87
C GLY A 7 5.57 -11.45 36.87
N VAL A 8 6.36 -12.25 36.14
CA VAL A 8 6.23 -13.70 36.01
C VAL A 8 7.60 -14.38 36.16
N ARG A 9 7.66 -15.42 36.98
CA ARG A 9 8.83 -16.28 37.17
C ARG A 9 8.46 -17.73 36.88
N LEU A 10 9.19 -18.36 35.98
CA LEU A 10 9.04 -19.77 35.61
C LEU A 10 10.08 -20.62 36.33
N PHE A 11 9.62 -21.69 36.98
CA PHE A 11 10.46 -22.68 37.65
C PHE A 11 10.20 -24.08 37.10
N GLU A 12 11.26 -24.81 36.78
CA GLU A 12 11.19 -26.25 36.50
C GLU A 12 11.12 -27.02 37.81
N ILE A 13 10.14 -27.91 37.95
CA ILE A 13 10.12 -28.87 39.06
C ILE A 13 10.91 -30.12 38.67
N GLN A 14 11.99 -30.37 39.40
CA GLN A 14 12.83 -31.56 39.26
C GLN A 14 12.15 -32.79 39.89
N PRO A 15 12.59 -34.03 39.54
CA PRO A 15 11.99 -35.26 40.07
C PRO A 15 12.03 -35.39 41.60
N ASP A 16 12.99 -34.73 42.27
CA ASP A 16 13.14 -34.68 43.73
C ASP A 16 12.26 -33.59 44.39
N GLY A 17 11.54 -32.80 43.59
CA GLY A 17 10.70 -31.69 44.03
C GLY A 17 11.43 -30.36 44.16
N ALA A 18 12.73 -30.28 43.85
CA ALA A 18 13.45 -29.02 43.79
C ALA A 18 12.91 -28.13 42.66
N LEU A 19 12.94 -26.81 42.87
CA LEU A 19 12.53 -25.82 41.89
C LEU A 19 13.76 -25.12 41.32
N GLU A 20 13.96 -25.20 40.02
CA GLU A 20 15.05 -24.53 39.31
C GLU A 20 14.51 -23.37 38.46
N PRO A 21 15.04 -22.14 38.61
CA PRO A 21 14.56 -21.01 37.83
C PRO A 21 14.97 -21.15 36.36
N ILE A 22 14.00 -21.03 35.45
CA ILE A 22 14.23 -21.10 33.99
C ILE A 22 14.17 -19.70 33.36
N LEU A 23 13.18 -18.90 33.76
CA LEU A 23 12.84 -17.66 33.07
C LEU A 23 12.21 -16.66 34.04
N GLY A 24 12.62 -15.39 33.94
CA GLY A 24 11.97 -14.25 34.59
C GLY A 24 11.60 -13.23 33.54
N VAL A 25 10.31 -12.94 33.39
CA VAL A 25 9.73 -12.06 32.37
C VAL A 25 8.51 -11.33 32.91
N ASP A 26 7.97 -10.38 32.16
CA ASP A 26 6.68 -9.77 32.45
C ASP A 26 5.55 -10.48 31.67
N GLU A 27 4.30 -10.17 31.97
CA GLU A 27 3.13 -10.79 31.34
C GLU A 27 3.11 -10.62 29.81
N ASP A 28 3.67 -9.51 29.32
CA ASP A 28 3.75 -9.19 27.89
C ASP A 28 4.55 -10.24 27.09
N TYR A 29 5.50 -10.94 27.73
CA TYR A 29 6.23 -12.03 27.10
C TYR A 29 5.30 -13.17 26.65
N PHE A 30 4.20 -13.38 27.37
CA PHE A 30 3.16 -14.37 27.06
C PHE A 30 1.96 -13.73 26.35
N CYS A 31 2.18 -12.66 25.58
CA CYS A 31 1.12 -11.91 24.91
C CYS A 31 0.06 -11.37 25.90
N GLY A 32 0.49 -11.00 27.12
CA GLY A 32 -0.35 -10.37 28.13
C GLY A 32 -1.09 -11.35 29.06
N VAL A 33 -0.93 -12.67 28.90
CA VAL A 33 -1.62 -13.67 29.72
C VAL A 33 -0.64 -14.67 30.31
N VAL A 34 -0.58 -14.75 31.64
CA VAL A 34 0.25 -15.73 32.34
C VAL A 34 -0.28 -17.16 32.10
N PRO A 35 0.58 -18.12 31.67
CA PRO A 35 0.18 -19.50 31.42
C PRO A 35 -0.53 -20.15 32.62
N ASN A 36 -1.57 -20.93 32.36
CA ASN A 36 -2.40 -21.57 33.38
C ASN A 36 -2.11 -23.08 33.50
N VAL A 37 -2.57 -23.69 34.58
CA VAL A 37 -2.40 -25.13 34.82
C VAL A 37 -3.06 -25.94 33.71
N GLY A 38 -2.30 -26.88 33.14
CA GLY A 38 -2.72 -27.69 32.00
C GLY A 38 -2.21 -27.16 30.66
N ASP A 39 -1.75 -25.91 30.58
CA ASP A 39 -1.14 -25.37 29.37
C ASP A 39 0.20 -26.08 29.09
N THR A 40 0.56 -26.10 27.80
CA THR A 40 1.87 -26.55 27.34
C THR A 40 2.65 -25.35 26.83
N TYR A 41 3.87 -25.20 27.34
CA TYR A 41 4.79 -24.14 27.00
C TYR A 41 5.94 -24.73 26.18
N ALA A 42 6.12 -24.25 24.95
CA ALA A 42 7.23 -24.61 24.09
C ALA A 42 8.25 -23.48 24.10
N MET A 43 9.51 -23.78 24.45
CA MET A 43 10.57 -22.78 24.54
C MET A 43 11.71 -23.12 23.59
N TRP A 44 12.08 -22.15 22.75
CA TRP A 44 13.22 -22.27 21.87
C TRP A 44 14.52 -22.05 22.66
N HIS A 45 15.39 -23.06 22.68
CA HIS A 45 16.70 -22.98 23.35
C HIS A 45 17.86 -22.80 22.37
N LEU A 46 19.06 -22.56 22.92
CA LEU A 46 20.31 -22.27 22.21
C LEU A 46 20.78 -23.33 21.19
N HIS A 47 20.18 -24.53 21.18
CA HIS A 47 20.56 -25.64 20.30
C HIS A 47 19.60 -25.85 19.13
N ASP A 48 18.78 -24.85 18.82
CA ASP A 48 17.78 -24.91 17.74
C ASP A 48 16.77 -26.05 17.89
N VAL A 49 16.45 -26.40 19.15
CA VAL A 49 15.44 -27.39 19.50
C VAL A 49 14.50 -26.79 20.53
N TYR A 50 13.21 -27.11 20.38
CA TYR A 50 12.20 -26.77 21.38
C TYR A 50 12.27 -27.74 22.56
N ASP A 51 12.35 -27.18 23.77
CA ASP A 51 11.96 -27.91 24.97
C ASP A 51 10.48 -27.64 25.26
N PHE A 52 9.79 -28.68 25.70
CA PHE A 52 8.38 -28.61 26.03
C PHE A 52 8.18 -28.77 27.53
N TYR A 53 7.28 -27.97 28.08
CA TYR A 53 6.96 -27.98 29.49
C TYR A 53 5.45 -27.97 29.70
N SER A 54 4.96 -28.73 30.67
CA SER A 54 3.56 -28.66 31.11
C SER A 54 3.46 -27.83 32.38
N VAL A 55 2.56 -26.85 32.39
CA VAL A 55 2.31 -26.00 33.56
C VAL A 55 1.59 -26.82 34.63
N GLN A 56 2.27 -27.01 35.76
CA GLN A 56 1.78 -27.79 36.90
C GLN A 56 1.04 -26.93 37.92
N ARG A 57 1.54 -25.72 38.17
CA ARG A 57 0.97 -24.77 39.14
C ARG A 57 1.17 -23.34 38.66
N ARG A 58 0.21 -22.50 39.02
CA ARG A 58 0.29 -21.05 38.91
C ARG A 58 -0.12 -20.45 40.25
N VAL A 59 0.79 -19.69 40.86
CA VAL A 59 0.61 -19.13 42.20
C VAL A 59 0.97 -17.65 42.14
N PHE A 60 0.07 -16.80 42.62
CA PHE A 60 0.44 -15.41 42.88
C PHE A 60 1.16 -15.34 44.22
N VAL A 61 2.39 -14.83 44.20
CA VAL A 61 3.19 -14.64 45.40
C VAL A 61 3.09 -13.17 45.79
N ASP A 62 2.39 -12.91 46.90
CA ASP A 62 2.43 -11.60 47.54
C ASP A 62 3.70 -11.48 48.38
N SER A 63 4.55 -10.51 48.06
CA SER A 63 5.85 -10.33 48.71
C SER A 63 5.95 -8.97 49.38
N HIS A 64 6.28 -9.00 50.68
CA HIS A 64 6.39 -7.82 51.53
C HIS A 64 7.49 -6.83 51.11
N ASP A 65 8.45 -7.27 50.30
CA ASP A 65 9.56 -6.46 49.77
C ASP A 65 9.23 -5.80 48.41
N GLY A 66 7.99 -5.94 47.92
CA GLY A 66 7.58 -5.42 46.62
C GLY A 66 7.99 -6.28 45.43
N ALA A 67 8.46 -7.51 45.66
CA ALA A 67 8.77 -8.50 44.62
C ALA A 67 7.59 -9.42 44.27
N ALA A 68 6.35 -8.94 44.52
CA ALA A 68 5.14 -9.67 44.23
C ALA A 68 5.02 -9.99 42.73
N GLY A 69 4.44 -11.14 42.41
CA GLY A 69 4.28 -11.58 41.02
C GLY A 69 3.82 -13.02 40.90
N TRP A 70 3.69 -13.47 39.66
CA TRP A 70 3.29 -14.83 39.35
C TRP A 70 4.47 -15.79 39.39
N CYS A 71 4.33 -16.87 40.15
CA CYS A 71 5.18 -18.05 40.08
C CYS A 71 4.46 -19.13 39.27
N VAL A 72 5.07 -19.54 38.16
CA VAL A 72 4.57 -20.62 37.31
C VAL A 72 5.54 -21.78 37.44
N VAL A 73 5.06 -22.90 37.97
CA VAL A 73 5.83 -24.13 38.10
C VAL A 73 5.49 -25.01 36.91
N VAL A 74 6.52 -25.40 36.17
CA VAL A 74 6.42 -26.23 34.98
C VAL A 74 7.20 -27.52 35.16
N ARG A 75 6.81 -28.58 34.45
CA ARG A 75 7.56 -29.84 34.38
C ARG A 75 7.97 -30.06 32.95
N LYS A 76 9.25 -30.37 32.71
CA LYS A 76 9.74 -30.73 31.37
C LYS A 76 9.04 -32.00 30.89
N LEU A 77 8.59 -31.97 29.65
CA LEU A 77 7.99 -33.09 28.95
C LEU A 77 9.05 -33.77 28.10
N GLU A 78 8.91 -35.08 27.93
CA GLU A 78 9.64 -35.76 26.87
C GLU A 78 9.11 -35.29 25.52
N THR A 79 10.04 -34.92 24.64
CA THR A 79 9.69 -34.52 23.28
C THR A 79 8.99 -35.67 22.57
N ALA A 80 7.83 -35.38 22.00
CA ALA A 80 7.01 -36.35 21.28
C ALA A 80 6.62 -35.77 19.92
N PRO A 81 6.45 -36.62 18.87
CA PRO A 81 6.12 -36.15 17.52
C PRO A 81 4.92 -35.20 17.45
N PRO A 82 3.83 -35.36 18.23
CA PRO A 82 2.73 -34.39 18.22
C PRO A 82 3.14 -32.97 18.64
N LEU A 83 4.04 -32.83 19.61
CA LEU A 83 4.51 -31.52 20.09
C LEU A 83 5.43 -30.85 19.07
N GLU A 84 6.33 -31.63 18.46
CA GLU A 84 7.19 -31.17 17.36
C GLU A 84 6.37 -30.74 16.13
N ASN A 85 5.32 -31.49 15.80
CA ASN A 85 4.43 -31.15 14.70
C ASN A 85 3.71 -29.82 14.94
N VAL A 86 3.34 -29.50 16.17
CA VAL A 86 2.69 -28.22 16.51
C VAL A 86 3.64 -27.05 16.26
N VAL A 87 4.87 -27.10 16.78
CA VAL A 87 5.84 -26.00 16.59
C VAL A 87 6.30 -25.89 15.13
N THR A 88 6.37 -27.01 14.41
CA THR A 88 6.69 -27.03 12.99
C THR A 88 5.57 -26.37 12.18
N ALA A 89 4.33 -26.80 12.38
CA ALA A 89 3.17 -26.21 11.70
C ALA A 89 3.03 -24.72 12.01
N TRP A 90 3.26 -24.31 13.27
CA TRP A 90 3.29 -22.90 13.66
C TRP A 90 4.36 -22.11 12.90
N ALA A 91 5.58 -22.63 12.81
CA ALA A 91 6.68 -21.98 12.12
C ALA A 91 6.50 -21.94 10.59
N GLU A 92 5.83 -22.93 10.01
CA GLU A 92 5.46 -22.96 8.60
C GLU A 92 4.35 -21.95 8.28
N ASP A 93 3.30 -21.89 9.09
CA ASP A 93 2.19 -20.94 8.92
C ASP A 93 2.69 -19.50 9.09
N THR A 94 3.53 -19.24 10.10
CA THR A 94 4.16 -17.92 10.29
C THR A 94 4.98 -17.49 9.07
N ARG A 95 5.75 -18.42 8.47
CA ARG A 95 6.54 -18.14 7.26
C ARG A 95 5.64 -17.90 6.05
N PHE A 96 4.61 -18.72 5.88
CA PHE A 96 3.64 -18.57 4.80
C PHE A 96 3.01 -17.17 4.81
N TRP A 97 2.51 -16.71 5.96
CA TRP A 97 1.91 -15.38 6.06
C TRP A 97 2.93 -14.25 5.87
N ALA A 98 4.15 -14.41 6.38
CA ALA A 98 5.21 -13.42 6.14
C ALA A 98 5.57 -13.27 4.65
N ASP A 99 5.59 -14.38 3.90
CA ASP A 99 5.85 -14.37 2.47
C ASP A 99 4.71 -13.68 1.69
N ILE A 100 3.45 -13.92 2.09
CA ILE A 100 2.28 -13.24 1.52
C ILE A 100 2.34 -11.74 1.79
N ASP A 101 2.58 -11.32 3.04
CA ASP A 101 2.69 -9.91 3.42
C ASP A 101 3.80 -9.19 2.62
N GLU A 102 4.92 -9.86 2.40
CA GLU A 102 6.01 -9.30 1.58
C GLU A 102 5.60 -9.21 0.11
N GLN A 103 4.95 -10.23 -0.45
CA GLN A 103 4.46 -10.19 -1.82
C GLN A 103 3.46 -9.05 -2.03
N GLU A 104 2.46 -8.91 -1.15
CA GLU A 104 1.45 -7.85 -1.23
C GLU A 104 2.12 -6.46 -1.16
N ARG A 105 3.10 -6.28 -0.28
CA ARG A 105 3.87 -5.04 -0.17
C ARG A 105 4.62 -4.70 -1.47
N GLN A 106 5.24 -5.70 -2.10
CA GLN A 106 5.94 -5.50 -3.38
C GLN A 106 4.95 -5.16 -4.51
N GLU A 107 3.80 -5.81 -4.55
CA GLU A 107 2.74 -5.51 -5.53
C GLU A 107 2.17 -4.10 -5.35
N GLU A 108 1.97 -3.65 -4.10
CA GLU A 108 1.54 -2.29 -3.79
C GLU A 108 2.56 -1.26 -4.27
N ILE A 109 3.85 -1.46 -3.98
CA ILE A 109 4.93 -0.58 -4.43
C ILE A 109 4.96 -0.52 -5.96
N ALA A 110 4.91 -1.68 -6.64
CA ALA A 110 4.90 -1.76 -8.09
C ALA A 110 3.68 -1.05 -8.70
N ASN A 111 2.51 -1.20 -8.09
CA ASN A 111 1.29 -0.53 -8.53
C ASN A 111 1.38 0.99 -8.34
N GLN A 112 1.88 1.45 -7.20
CA GLN A 112 2.12 2.88 -6.94
C GLN A 112 3.11 3.48 -7.95
N GLU A 113 4.20 2.78 -8.26
CA GLU A 113 5.13 3.22 -9.30
C GLU A 113 4.48 3.29 -10.68
N ARG A 114 3.65 2.29 -11.03
CA ARG A 114 2.92 2.29 -12.30
C ARG A 114 1.97 3.47 -12.39
N ILE A 115 1.22 3.76 -11.34
CA ILE A 115 0.33 4.92 -11.25
C ILE A 115 1.13 6.21 -11.41
N ARG A 116 2.24 6.35 -10.67
CA ARG A 116 3.11 7.54 -10.75
C ARG A 116 3.63 7.77 -12.17
N ARG A 117 4.14 6.72 -12.83
CA ARG A 117 4.61 6.81 -14.22
C ARG A 117 3.49 7.21 -15.18
N GLN A 118 2.31 6.63 -15.03
CA GLN A 118 1.14 7.01 -15.83
C GLN A 118 0.75 8.48 -15.62
N GLU A 119 0.79 8.98 -14.39
CA GLU A 119 0.52 10.38 -14.09
C GLU A 119 1.60 11.31 -14.65
N GLU A 120 2.88 10.99 -14.49
CA GLU A 120 4.00 11.73 -15.09
C GLU A 120 3.86 11.80 -16.62
N ASP A 121 3.55 10.68 -17.27
CA ASP A 121 3.32 10.62 -18.72
C ASP A 121 2.08 11.41 -19.13
N ARG A 122 1.02 11.40 -18.33
CA ARG A 122 -0.18 12.21 -18.57
C ARG A 122 0.16 13.70 -18.46
N LEU A 123 0.90 14.12 -17.43
CA LEU A 123 1.32 15.52 -17.21
C LEU A 123 2.17 16.08 -18.35
N LYS A 124 2.99 15.26 -19.03
CA LYS A 124 3.71 15.67 -20.26
C LYS A 124 2.77 16.13 -21.38
N HIS A 125 1.51 15.71 -21.35
CA HIS A 125 0.50 16.01 -22.36
C HIS A 125 -0.58 16.97 -21.87
N GLU A 126 -0.35 17.70 -20.77
CA GLU A 126 -1.30 18.69 -20.27
C GLU A 126 -1.62 19.78 -21.33
N PRO A 127 -2.91 20.00 -21.66
CA PRO A 127 -3.31 21.08 -22.58
C PRO A 127 -2.91 22.46 -22.07
N ARG A 128 -2.36 23.29 -22.95
CA ARG A 128 -1.77 24.60 -22.57
C ARG A 128 -2.78 25.73 -22.59
N HIS A 129 -3.75 25.68 -23.50
CA HIS A 129 -4.64 26.79 -23.80
C HIS A 129 -6.00 26.67 -23.12
N ARG A 130 -6.18 25.66 -22.25
CA ARG A 130 -7.40 25.40 -21.46
C ARG A 130 -8.68 25.50 -22.30
N LEU A 131 -8.62 24.97 -23.51
CA LEU A 131 -9.72 25.07 -24.46
C LEU A 131 -10.95 24.33 -23.94
N HIS A 132 -12.11 24.94 -24.12
CA HIS A 132 -13.38 24.30 -23.87
C HIS A 132 -13.59 23.13 -24.86
N PRO A 133 -14.28 22.03 -24.50
CA PRO A 133 -14.53 20.90 -25.41
C PRO A 133 -15.15 21.27 -26.76
N ARG A 134 -15.84 22.42 -26.83
CA ARG A 134 -16.39 22.97 -28.08
C ARG A 134 -15.29 23.50 -29.01
N GLU A 135 -14.30 24.19 -28.47
CA GLU A 135 -13.15 24.72 -29.22
C GLU A 135 -12.24 23.58 -29.70
N VAL A 136 -11.98 22.58 -28.86
CA VAL A 136 -11.21 21.38 -29.25
C VAL A 136 -11.89 20.65 -30.42
N ARG A 137 -13.21 20.48 -30.38
CA ARG A 137 -13.97 19.86 -31.49
C ARG A 137 -13.91 20.66 -32.78
N ALA A 138 -14.02 21.99 -32.70
CA ALA A 138 -13.89 22.86 -33.86
C ALA A 138 -12.48 22.76 -34.47
N LEU A 139 -11.45 22.81 -33.62
CA LEU A 139 -10.05 22.69 -34.02
C LEU A 139 -9.76 21.32 -34.67
N ARG A 140 -10.25 20.22 -34.07
CA ARG A 140 -10.13 18.86 -34.62
C ARG A 140 -10.85 18.74 -35.98
N TYR A 141 -12.01 19.36 -36.13
CA TYR A 141 -12.73 19.40 -37.41
C TYR A 141 -11.91 20.12 -38.49
N MET A 142 -11.34 21.29 -38.19
CA MET A 142 -10.49 22.05 -39.12
C MET A 142 -9.19 21.32 -39.50
N ILE A 143 -8.65 20.48 -38.60
CA ILE A 143 -7.48 19.63 -38.88
C ILE A 143 -7.85 18.52 -39.88
N ASN A 144 -8.99 17.86 -39.66
CA ASN A 144 -9.44 16.74 -40.49
C ASN A 144 -10.05 17.18 -41.83
N ARG A 145 -10.53 18.43 -41.92
CA ARG A 145 -11.12 19.04 -43.12
C ARG A 145 -10.50 20.41 -43.42
N PRO A 146 -9.29 20.44 -43.99
CA PRO A 146 -8.58 21.70 -44.28
C PRO A 146 -9.26 22.53 -45.40
N ASP A 147 -10.16 21.93 -46.16
CA ASP A 147 -11.01 22.53 -47.18
C ASP A 147 -12.17 23.35 -46.58
N CYS A 148 -12.65 22.97 -45.39
CA CYS A 148 -13.68 23.71 -44.64
C CYS A 148 -13.05 24.80 -43.77
N ASN A 149 -12.66 25.91 -44.40
CA ASN A 149 -11.84 26.96 -43.78
C ASN A 149 -12.58 28.27 -43.45
N THR A 150 -13.90 28.35 -43.65
CA THR A 150 -14.72 29.51 -43.29
C THR A 150 -15.64 29.21 -42.10
N ILE A 151 -16.04 30.24 -41.36
CA ILE A 151 -16.79 30.11 -40.10
C ILE A 151 -18.13 29.38 -40.30
N ASP A 152 -18.82 29.61 -41.42
CA ASP A 152 -20.09 28.99 -41.77
C ASP A 152 -19.99 27.49 -42.06
N LEU A 153 -18.80 27.01 -42.42
CA LEU A 153 -18.56 25.61 -42.79
C LEU A 153 -18.04 24.75 -41.62
N ILE A 154 -17.65 25.35 -40.50
CA ILE A 154 -17.11 24.62 -39.34
C ILE A 154 -18.25 24.36 -38.35
N PRO A 155 -18.72 23.11 -38.19
CA PRO A 155 -19.88 22.80 -37.37
C PRO A 155 -19.68 23.25 -35.93
N ARG A 156 -20.66 24.00 -35.42
CA ARG A 156 -20.71 24.51 -34.04
C ARG A 156 -19.58 25.49 -33.68
N ALA A 157 -18.74 25.93 -34.62
CA ALA A 157 -17.75 26.99 -34.39
C ALA A 157 -18.39 28.35 -34.66
N GLY A 158 -19.04 28.92 -33.65
CA GLY A 158 -19.54 30.30 -33.74
C GLY A 158 -18.38 31.29 -33.79
N GLU A 159 -18.67 32.55 -34.11
CA GLU A 159 -17.67 33.64 -34.16
C GLU A 159 -16.85 33.73 -32.87
N HIS A 160 -17.49 33.54 -31.71
CA HIS A 160 -16.82 33.50 -30.42
C HIS A 160 -15.78 32.37 -30.32
N THR A 161 -16.12 31.14 -30.72
CA THR A 161 -15.19 30.00 -30.71
C THR A 161 -13.98 30.25 -31.61
N ILE A 162 -14.21 30.81 -32.80
CA ILE A 162 -13.12 31.15 -33.72
C ILE A 162 -12.26 32.30 -33.16
N SER A 163 -12.88 33.30 -32.53
CA SER A 163 -12.17 34.40 -31.89
C SER A 163 -11.25 33.92 -30.76
N VAL A 164 -11.71 32.96 -29.93
CA VAL A 164 -10.89 32.33 -28.89
C VAL A 164 -9.70 31.57 -29.51
N LEU A 165 -9.93 30.75 -30.54
CA LEU A 165 -8.87 29.99 -31.22
C LEU A 165 -7.84 30.88 -31.93
N VAL A 166 -8.28 32.01 -32.47
CA VAL A 166 -7.39 33.00 -33.09
C VAL A 166 -6.59 33.77 -32.03
N SER A 167 -7.24 34.17 -30.93
CA SER A 167 -6.57 34.88 -29.82
C SER A 167 -5.53 34.00 -29.13
N ALA A 168 -5.77 32.69 -29.04
CA ALA A 168 -4.82 31.70 -28.54
C ALA A 168 -3.70 31.33 -29.56
N GLY A 169 -3.73 31.88 -30.79
CA GLY A 169 -2.72 31.60 -31.82
C GLY A 169 -2.79 30.20 -32.45
N LEU A 170 -3.88 29.47 -32.21
CA LEU A 170 -4.09 28.09 -32.69
C LEU A 170 -4.58 28.07 -34.14
N VAL A 171 -5.20 29.16 -34.56
CA VAL A 171 -5.72 29.38 -35.91
C VAL A 171 -5.28 30.76 -36.39
N ARG A 172 -4.95 30.89 -37.67
CA ARG A 172 -4.65 32.18 -38.31
C ARG A 172 -5.56 32.44 -39.51
N ALA A 173 -5.93 33.70 -39.71
CA ALA A 173 -6.58 34.12 -40.95
C ALA A 173 -5.54 34.18 -42.09
N VAL A 174 -5.87 33.60 -43.24
CA VAL A 174 -4.97 33.55 -44.42
C VAL A 174 -5.45 34.48 -45.53
N GLY A 175 -6.76 34.77 -45.60
CA GLY A 175 -7.31 35.68 -46.59
C GLY A 175 -8.83 35.79 -46.49
N LYS A 176 -9.45 36.17 -47.60
CA LYS A 176 -10.90 36.13 -47.79
C LYS A 176 -11.22 35.24 -48.99
N ASP A 177 -12.34 34.52 -48.93
CA ASP A 177 -12.87 33.79 -50.07
C ASP A 177 -13.57 34.74 -51.06
N HIS A 178 -14.10 34.17 -52.16
CA HIS A 178 -14.86 34.90 -53.16
C HIS A 178 -16.18 35.50 -52.63
N ARG A 179 -16.63 35.10 -51.42
CA ARG A 179 -17.80 35.62 -50.71
C ARG A 179 -17.41 36.70 -49.70
N GLY A 180 -16.12 37.02 -49.55
CA GLY A 180 -15.59 37.98 -48.60
C GLY A 180 -15.42 37.46 -47.18
N LEU A 181 -15.68 36.17 -46.93
CA LEU A 181 -15.54 35.52 -45.63
C LEU A 181 -14.08 35.21 -45.33
N LYS A 182 -13.67 35.37 -44.07
CA LYS A 182 -12.30 35.08 -43.63
C LYS A 182 -12.02 33.59 -43.76
N THR A 183 -10.95 33.25 -44.48
CA THR A 183 -10.43 31.89 -44.57
C THR A 183 -9.39 31.65 -43.46
N LEU A 184 -9.51 30.53 -42.77
CA LEU A 184 -8.78 30.20 -41.56
C LEU A 184 -7.90 28.96 -41.78
N ARG A 185 -6.73 28.93 -41.15
CA ARG A 185 -5.85 27.76 -41.19
C ARG A 185 -5.30 27.45 -39.81
N VAL A 186 -5.32 26.17 -39.44
CA VAL A 186 -4.77 25.68 -38.17
C VAL A 186 -3.25 25.81 -38.19
N THR A 187 -2.69 26.34 -37.11
CA THR A 187 -1.23 26.50 -36.94
C THR A 187 -0.59 25.17 -36.48
N LYS A 188 0.74 25.10 -36.45
CA LYS A 188 1.45 23.93 -35.87
C LYS A 188 1.09 23.76 -34.40
N GLU A 189 0.94 24.86 -33.67
CA GLU A 189 0.53 24.85 -32.26
C GLU A 189 -0.92 24.38 -32.10
N GLY A 190 -1.83 24.78 -33.00
CA GLY A 190 -3.20 24.26 -33.01
C GLY A 190 -3.28 22.75 -33.18
N LYS A 191 -2.42 22.16 -34.03
CA LYS A 191 -2.32 20.70 -34.15
C LYS A 191 -1.77 20.06 -32.88
N ALA A 192 -0.67 20.61 -32.34
CA ALA A 192 -0.05 20.10 -31.12
C ALA A 192 -0.98 20.18 -29.89
N GLU A 193 -1.86 21.19 -29.81
CA GLU A 193 -2.83 21.32 -28.73
C GLU A 193 -3.94 20.26 -28.81
N VAL A 194 -4.41 19.90 -30.01
CA VAL A 194 -5.34 18.77 -30.18
C VAL A 194 -4.65 17.46 -29.80
N ASP A 195 -3.41 17.23 -30.24
CA ASP A 195 -2.66 16.03 -29.87
C ASP A 195 -2.46 15.90 -28.34
N ARG A 196 -2.24 17.02 -27.64
CA ARG A 196 -2.19 17.07 -26.17
C ARG A 196 -3.53 16.69 -25.54
N HIS A 197 -4.63 17.27 -26.01
CA HIS A 197 -5.98 16.92 -25.54
C HIS A 197 -6.33 15.45 -25.77
N ASP A 198 -5.95 14.89 -26.92
CA ASP A 198 -6.24 13.49 -27.29
C ASP A 198 -5.48 12.53 -26.37
N LYS A 199 -4.20 12.81 -26.11
CA LYS A 199 -3.36 12.03 -25.18
C LYS A 199 -3.77 12.22 -23.71
N TRP A 200 -4.21 13.42 -23.32
CA TRP A 200 -4.67 13.71 -21.96
C TRP A 200 -6.01 13.04 -21.62
N SER A 201 -6.91 12.95 -22.61
CA SER A 201 -8.27 12.41 -22.42
C SER A 201 -8.38 10.89 -22.61
N ALA A 202 -7.36 10.25 -23.19
CA ALA A 202 -7.25 8.79 -23.21
C ALA A 202 -7.00 8.29 -21.77
N ARG A 203 -8.07 7.91 -21.06
CA ARG A 203 -7.92 7.16 -19.81
C ARG A 203 -7.25 5.82 -20.13
N PRO A 204 -6.23 5.40 -19.39
CA PRO A 204 -5.84 3.99 -19.40
C PRO A 204 -7.04 3.20 -18.85
N SER A 205 -7.63 2.36 -19.72
CA SER A 205 -8.66 1.38 -19.39
C SER A 205 -8.07 0.21 -18.63
#